data_AF-A0A9D9AKJ5-F1
#
_entry.id   AF-A0A9D9AKJ5-F1
#
_cell.length_a   1.000
_cell.length_b   1.000
_cell.length_c   1.000
_cell.angle_alpha   90.00
_cell.angle_beta   90.00
_cell.angle_gamma   90.00
#
_symmetry.space_group_name_H-M   'P 1'
#
loop_
_entity.id
_entity.type
_entity.pdbx_description
1 polymer ?
#
loop_
_entity_poly.entity_id
_entity_poly.type
_entity_poly.pdbx_seq_one_letter_code
_entity_poly.pdbx_strand_id
1 'polypeptide(L)'
;MQLADHPATPDILRPEYRTEGFERLESAAAAGWGAAQAELVQAYWTVGSSEAIERGMFWASVYTRNTRDRAYGIDRIPDALEAQLEAAVSRDVREHVQAEATRFALEPLQARPLTPECSRLVQERRVRNAGGQRGQGRGPGGGRGIGGQFPGLGTEID
;
A
#
# COMPACT_ATOMS: atom_id res chain seq x y z
N MET A 1 6.81 -28.47 -25.84
CA MET A 1 7.41 -28.39 -24.49
C MET A 1 7.73 -26.93 -24.23
N GLN A 2 6.96 -26.25 -23.38
CA GLN A 2 7.20 -24.84 -23.10
C GLN A 2 8.46 -24.69 -22.25
N LEU A 3 9.26 -23.65 -22.51
CA LEU A 3 10.51 -23.38 -21.78
C LEU A 3 10.28 -23.24 -20.26
N ALA A 4 9.08 -22.84 -19.85
CA ALA A 4 8.69 -22.66 -18.46
C ALA A 4 8.62 -23.97 -17.66
N ASP A 5 8.34 -25.10 -18.32
CA ASP A 5 8.14 -26.41 -17.67
C ASP A 5 9.43 -27.25 -17.62
N HIS A 6 10.55 -26.70 -18.12
CA HIS A 6 11.81 -27.42 -18.16
C HIS A 6 12.45 -27.44 -16.75
N PRO A 7 12.94 -28.58 -16.25
CA PRO A 7 13.50 -28.70 -14.89
C PRO A 7 14.75 -27.84 -14.65
N ALA A 8 15.42 -27.42 -15.73
CA ALA A 8 16.55 -26.49 -15.69
C ALA A 8 16.15 -25.00 -15.71
N THR A 9 14.87 -24.67 -15.81
CA THR A 9 14.39 -23.28 -15.78
C THR A 9 14.55 -22.74 -14.37
N PRO A 10 15.29 -21.61 -14.20
CA PRO A 10 15.45 -20.96 -12.91
C PRO A 10 14.11 -20.78 -12.23
N ASP A 11 14.04 -21.09 -10.94
CA ASP A 11 12.79 -21.08 -10.16
C ASP A 11 11.99 -19.79 -10.37
N ILE A 12 12.66 -18.63 -10.40
CA ILE A 12 12.06 -17.30 -10.63
C ILE A 12 11.28 -17.15 -11.95
N LEU A 13 11.55 -18.00 -12.95
CA LEU A 13 10.88 -17.95 -14.25
C LEU A 13 9.69 -18.92 -14.35
N ARG A 14 9.48 -19.78 -13.35
CA ARG A 14 8.43 -20.78 -13.37
C ARG A 14 7.05 -20.15 -13.15
N PRO A 15 5.98 -20.71 -13.75
CA PRO A 15 4.64 -20.14 -13.68
C PRO A 15 4.09 -20.03 -12.25
N GLU A 16 4.45 -20.95 -11.35
CA GLU A 16 3.91 -21.01 -9.99
C GLU A 16 4.30 -19.77 -9.17
N TYR A 17 5.51 -19.24 -9.38
CA TYR A 17 5.94 -18.00 -8.73
C TYR A 17 5.25 -16.76 -9.27
N ARG A 18 4.68 -16.81 -10.49
CA ARG A 18 3.84 -15.71 -10.99
C ARG A 18 2.49 -15.72 -10.30
N THR A 19 1.88 -16.91 -10.12
CA THR A 19 0.64 -17.07 -9.36
C THR A 19 0.83 -16.64 -7.91
N GLU A 20 1.86 -17.15 -7.23
CA GLU A 20 2.18 -16.74 -5.86
C GLU A 20 2.48 -15.24 -5.77
N GLY A 21 3.19 -14.68 -6.76
CA GLY A 21 3.47 -13.25 -6.83
C GLY A 21 2.19 -12.41 -6.94
N PHE A 22 1.24 -12.86 -7.77
CA PHE A 22 -0.05 -12.19 -7.95
C PHE A 22 -0.93 -12.28 -6.69
N GLU A 23 -0.99 -13.44 -6.03
CA GLU A 23 -1.71 -13.61 -4.75
C GLU A 23 -1.13 -12.71 -3.65
N ARG A 24 0.21 -12.60 -3.59
CA ARG A 24 0.88 -11.68 -2.66
C ARG A 24 0.61 -10.21 -3.00
N LEU A 25 0.50 -9.89 -4.28
CA LEU A 25 0.15 -8.54 -4.74
C LEU A 25 -1.30 -8.19 -4.35
N GLU A 26 -2.25 -9.10 -4.55
CA GLU A 26 -3.64 -8.95 -4.09
C GLU A 26 -3.72 -8.78 -2.58
N SER A 27 -2.98 -9.60 -1.82
CA SER A 27 -2.91 -9.49 -0.36
C SER A 27 -2.36 -8.12 0.10
N ALA A 28 -1.33 -7.60 -0.58
CA ALA A 28 -0.78 -6.28 -0.28
C ALA A 28 -1.78 -5.16 -0.64
N ALA A 29 -2.47 -5.28 -1.77
CA ALA A 29 -3.49 -4.31 -2.17
C ALA A 29 -4.67 -4.31 -1.18
N ALA A 30 -5.09 -5.50 -0.73
CA ALA A 30 -6.12 -5.70 0.30
C ALA A 30 -5.73 -5.05 1.64
N ALA A 31 -4.44 -5.09 1.97
CA ALA A 31 -3.89 -4.44 3.17
C ALA A 31 -3.67 -2.92 3.03
N GLY A 32 -4.06 -2.32 1.91
CA GLY A 32 -4.05 -0.86 1.72
C GLY A 32 -2.76 -0.27 1.19
N TRP A 33 -1.87 -1.11 0.64
CA TRP A 33 -0.67 -0.61 -0.03
C TRP A 33 -1.04 -0.03 -1.40
N GLY A 34 -1.03 1.31 -1.51
CA GLY A 34 -1.44 2.03 -2.73
C GLY A 34 -0.66 1.61 -3.99
N ALA A 35 0.64 1.35 -3.85
CA ALA A 35 1.45 0.81 -4.95
C ALA A 35 0.96 -0.54 -5.47
N ALA A 36 0.53 -1.44 -4.58
CA ALA A 36 -0.02 -2.74 -4.99
C ALA A 36 -1.39 -2.60 -5.65
N GLN A 37 -2.23 -1.68 -5.15
CA GLN A 37 -3.53 -1.37 -5.76
C GLN A 37 -3.34 -0.86 -7.19
N ALA A 38 -2.44 0.11 -7.41
CA ALA A 38 -2.15 0.65 -8.74
C ALA A 38 -1.54 -0.41 -9.68
N GLU A 39 -0.64 -1.26 -9.20
CA GLU A 39 -0.06 -2.35 -10.00
C GLU A 39 -1.14 -3.35 -10.46
N LEU A 40 -2.11 -3.68 -9.60
CA LEU A 40 -3.23 -4.55 -9.99
C LEU A 40 -4.07 -3.93 -11.10
N VAL A 41 -4.29 -2.62 -11.09
CA VAL A 41 -4.99 -1.92 -12.18
C VAL A 41 -4.29 -2.16 -13.51
N GLN A 42 -2.98 -2.00 -13.57
CA GLN A 42 -2.20 -2.24 -14.78
C GLN A 42 -2.17 -3.72 -15.16
N ALA A 43 -2.03 -4.62 -14.19
CA ALA A 43 -2.00 -6.06 -14.43
C ALA A 43 -3.32 -6.56 -15.04
N TYR A 44 -4.46 -6.16 -14.47
CA TYR A 44 -5.78 -6.52 -14.99
C TYR A 44 -6.07 -5.89 -16.35
N TRP A 45 -5.67 -4.63 -16.57
CA TRP A 45 -5.77 -4.01 -17.89
C TRP A 45 -5.00 -4.80 -18.96
N THR A 46 -3.81 -5.27 -18.61
CA THR A 46 -2.96 -6.07 -19.52
C THR A 46 -3.60 -7.42 -19.90
N VAL A 47 -4.38 -8.03 -19.00
CA VAL A 47 -5.14 -9.25 -19.30
C VAL A 47 -6.25 -8.99 -20.33
N GLY A 48 -6.91 -7.84 -20.24
CA GLY A 48 -7.82 -7.32 -21.28
C GLY A 48 -9.15 -8.07 -21.45
N SER A 49 -9.47 -9.05 -20.59
CA SER A 49 -10.81 -9.65 -20.55
C SER A 49 -11.80 -8.71 -19.86
N SER A 50 -13.10 -8.82 -20.16
CA SER A 50 -14.12 -7.96 -19.53
C SER A 50 -14.11 -8.05 -18.01
N GLU A 51 -13.97 -9.27 -17.46
CA GLU A 51 -13.85 -9.52 -16.03
C GLU A 51 -12.59 -8.89 -15.44
N ALA A 52 -11.44 -9.01 -16.13
CA ALA A 52 -10.22 -8.38 -15.68
C ALA A 52 -10.36 -6.85 -15.67
N ILE A 53 -10.88 -6.25 -16.73
CA ILE A 53 -11.12 -4.80 -16.82
C ILE A 53 -12.03 -4.32 -15.66
N GLU A 54 -13.07 -5.07 -15.33
CA GLU A 54 -13.94 -4.79 -14.17
C GLU A 54 -13.16 -4.81 -12.84
N ARG A 55 -12.31 -5.83 -12.62
CA ARG A 55 -11.42 -5.89 -11.45
C ARG A 55 -10.38 -4.77 -11.44
N GLY A 56 -9.88 -4.36 -12.61
CA GLY A 56 -9.01 -3.20 -12.76
C GLY A 56 -9.71 -1.91 -12.33
N MET A 57 -10.95 -1.71 -12.76
CA MET A 57 -11.79 -0.58 -12.32
C MET A 57 -12.08 -0.61 -10.82
N PHE A 58 -12.23 -1.80 -10.23
CA PHE A 58 -12.41 -1.96 -8.79
C PHE A 58 -11.18 -1.45 -8.04
N TRP A 59 -9.99 -1.93 -8.41
CA TRP A 59 -8.76 -1.49 -7.75
C TRP A 59 -8.43 -0.02 -8.00
N ALA A 60 -8.76 0.53 -9.17
CA ALA A 60 -8.64 1.96 -9.44
C ALA A 60 -9.56 2.76 -8.50
N SER A 61 -10.80 2.31 -8.31
CA SER A 61 -11.75 2.92 -7.38
C SER A 61 -11.29 2.84 -5.92
N VAL A 62 -10.71 1.71 -5.50
CA VAL A 62 -10.13 1.53 -4.16
C VAL A 62 -8.91 2.44 -3.97
N TYR A 63 -7.98 2.45 -4.92
CA TYR A 63 -6.79 3.32 -4.90
C TYR A 63 -7.20 4.79 -4.83
N THR A 64 -8.22 5.19 -5.58
CA THR A 64 -8.73 6.55 -5.56
C THR A 64 -9.28 7.00 -4.20
N ARG A 65 -9.69 6.05 -3.36
CA ARG A 65 -10.15 6.34 -1.99
C ARG A 65 -9.03 6.24 -0.97
N ASN A 66 -7.88 5.70 -1.36
CA ASN A 66 -6.71 5.57 -0.51
C ASN A 66 -5.98 6.91 -0.40
N THR A 67 -6.15 7.58 0.75
CA THR A 67 -5.57 8.89 1.00
C THR A 67 -4.08 8.85 1.29
N ARG A 68 -3.49 7.66 1.55
CA ARG A 68 -2.10 7.55 2.01
C ARG A 68 -1.10 8.08 0.99
N ASP A 69 -1.21 7.68 -0.27
CA ASP A 69 -0.27 8.10 -1.31
C ASP A 69 -0.59 9.51 -1.82
N ARG A 70 -1.88 9.84 -1.93
CA ARG A 70 -2.35 11.18 -2.32
C ARG A 70 -2.00 12.27 -1.32
N ALA A 71 -1.95 11.97 -0.02
CA ALA A 71 -1.50 12.91 1.00
C ALA A 71 -0.06 13.39 0.74
N TYR A 72 0.74 12.60 0.01
CA TYR A 72 2.09 12.95 -0.41
C TYR A 72 2.17 13.45 -1.87
N GLY A 73 1.03 13.68 -2.53
CA GLY A 73 0.96 14.09 -3.93
C GLY A 73 1.46 13.02 -4.91
N ILE A 74 1.50 11.75 -4.48
CA ILE A 74 1.92 10.64 -5.33
C ILE A 74 0.68 10.11 -6.03
N ASP A 75 0.65 10.24 -7.36
CA ASP A 75 -0.26 9.48 -8.20
C ASP A 75 0.48 8.35 -8.91
N ARG A 76 -0.11 7.16 -8.90
CA ARG A 76 0.49 5.92 -9.39
C ARG A 76 -0.27 5.35 -10.57
N ILE A 77 -1.53 5.74 -10.76
CA ILE A 77 -2.30 5.32 -11.92
C ILE A 77 -2.21 6.45 -12.94
N PRO A 78 -1.65 6.21 -14.14
CA PRO A 78 -1.61 7.25 -15.17
C PRO A 78 -3.03 7.65 -15.59
N ASP A 79 -3.32 8.94 -15.72
CA ASP A 79 -4.62 9.47 -16.18
C ASP A 79 -5.13 8.79 -17.46
N ALA A 80 -4.21 8.49 -18.38
CA ALA A 80 -4.53 7.81 -19.64
C ALA A 80 -5.07 6.39 -19.42
N LEU A 81 -4.59 5.67 -18.40
CA LEU A 81 -5.06 4.34 -18.04
C LEU A 81 -6.43 4.41 -17.37
N GLU A 82 -6.66 5.38 -16.48
CA GLU A 82 -7.98 5.60 -15.88
C GLU A 82 -9.03 5.90 -16.96
N ALA A 83 -8.73 6.82 -17.88
CA ALA A 83 -9.62 7.14 -18.99
C ALA A 83 -9.92 5.94 -19.89
N GLN A 84 -8.91 5.09 -20.15
CA GLN A 84 -9.08 3.86 -20.92
C GLN A 84 -10.00 2.86 -20.21
N LEU A 85 -9.79 2.64 -18.92
CA LEU A 85 -10.63 1.76 -18.12
C LEU A 85 -12.07 2.26 -18.07
N GLU A 86 -12.28 3.56 -17.83
CA GLU A 86 -13.61 4.15 -17.81
C GLU A 86 -14.35 4.03 -19.15
N ALA A 87 -13.63 4.15 -20.27
CA ALA A 87 -14.20 3.99 -21.60
C ALA A 87 -14.48 2.52 -21.96
N ALA A 88 -13.77 1.58 -21.33
CA ALA A 88 -13.88 0.15 -21.61
C ALA A 88 -15.08 -0.53 -20.92
N VAL A 89 -15.66 0.10 -19.89
CA VAL A 89 -16.79 -0.46 -19.13
C VAL A 89 -18.07 0.36 -19.29
N SER A 90 -19.22 -0.30 -19.19
CA SER A 90 -20.51 0.40 -19.20
C SER A 90 -20.68 1.25 -17.94
N ARG A 91 -21.64 2.18 -17.97
CA ARG A 91 -22.00 2.97 -16.79
C ARG A 91 -22.45 2.09 -15.62
N ASP A 92 -23.26 1.07 -15.88
CA ASP A 92 -23.78 0.17 -14.84
C ASP A 92 -22.65 -0.59 -14.13
N VAL A 93 -21.65 -1.08 -14.89
CA VAL A 93 -20.46 -1.73 -14.33
C VAL A 93 -19.66 -0.75 -13.47
N ARG A 94 -19.49 0.51 -13.91
CA ARG A 94 -18.81 1.53 -13.10
C ARG A 94 -19.53 1.78 -11.78
N GLU A 95 -20.84 1.96 -11.82
CA GLU A 95 -21.65 2.21 -10.61
C GLU A 95 -21.61 1.00 -9.66
N HIS A 96 -21.69 -0.22 -10.19
CA HIS A 96 -21.54 -1.46 -9.43
C HIS A 96 -20.19 -1.54 -8.70
N VAL A 97 -19.11 -1.37 -9.46
CA VAL A 97 -17.74 -1.46 -8.97
C VAL A 97 -17.43 -0.35 -7.95
N GLN A 98 -17.90 0.87 -8.17
CA GLN A 98 -17.75 1.96 -7.20
C GLN A 98 -18.52 1.68 -5.91
N ALA A 99 -19.70 1.07 -5.99
CA ALA A 99 -20.45 0.63 -4.81
C ALA A 99 -19.71 -0.48 -4.05
N GLU A 100 -19.10 -1.44 -4.75
CA GLU A 100 -18.24 -2.48 -4.16
C GLU A 100 -17.03 -1.85 -3.47
N ALA A 101 -16.27 -1.00 -4.17
CA ALA A 101 -15.10 -0.30 -3.63
C ALA A 101 -15.46 0.62 -2.44
N THR A 102 -16.71 1.08 -2.34
CA THR A 102 -17.19 1.84 -1.18
C THR A 102 -17.30 1.00 0.08
N ARG A 103 -17.65 -0.27 -0.07
CA ARG A 103 -17.78 -1.23 1.02
C ARG A 103 -16.47 -1.94 1.34
N PHE A 104 -15.45 -1.73 0.52
CA PHE A 104 -14.13 -2.31 0.72
C PHE A 104 -13.57 -1.93 2.10
N ALA A 105 -13.17 -2.95 2.84
CA ALA A 105 -12.51 -2.84 4.13
C ALA A 105 -11.10 -3.41 4.01
N LEU A 106 -10.14 -2.76 4.67
CA LEU A 106 -8.76 -3.22 4.66
C LEU A 106 -8.64 -4.54 5.39
N GLU A 107 -7.89 -5.46 4.80
CA GLU A 107 -7.51 -6.74 5.40
C GLU A 107 -6.02 -6.70 5.77
N PRO A 108 -5.66 -6.48 7.04
CA PRO A 108 -4.26 -6.38 7.44
C PRO A 108 -3.47 -7.66 7.13
N LEU A 109 -2.26 -7.49 6.61
CA LEU A 109 -1.34 -8.62 6.42
C LEU A 109 -1.07 -9.31 7.76
N GLN A 110 -1.26 -10.63 7.79
CA GLN A 110 -0.92 -11.42 8.96
C GLN A 110 0.60 -11.47 9.13
N ALA A 111 1.07 -11.02 10.30
CA ALA A 111 2.47 -11.16 10.66
C ALA A 111 2.80 -12.65 10.81
N ARG A 112 3.73 -13.15 9.98
CA ARG A 112 4.27 -14.51 10.14
C ARG A 112 5.51 -14.45 11.03
N PRO A 113 5.74 -15.47 11.88
CA PRO A 113 6.99 -15.57 12.63
C PRO A 113 8.17 -15.50 11.67
N LEU A 114 9.19 -14.73 12.05
CA LEU A 114 10.45 -14.72 11.30
C LEU A 114 11.03 -16.13 11.32
N THR A 115 11.40 -16.64 10.15
CA THR A 115 12.17 -17.88 10.10
C THR A 115 13.55 -17.67 10.75
N PRO A 116 14.22 -18.74 11.21
CA PRO A 116 15.55 -18.63 11.81
C PRO A 116 16.54 -17.83 10.96
N GLU A 117 16.51 -18.00 9.63
CA GLU A 117 17.37 -17.33 8.67
C GLU A 117 17.16 -15.81 8.68
N CYS A 118 15.90 -15.37 8.70
CA CYS A 118 15.54 -13.95 8.78
C CYS A 118 15.77 -13.36 10.18
N SER A 119 15.56 -14.17 11.23
CA SER A 119 15.71 -13.74 12.62
C SER A 119 17.14 -13.27 12.93
N ARG A 120 18.15 -13.96 12.38
CA ARG A 120 19.56 -13.58 12.51
C ARG A 120 19.83 -12.20 11.92
N LEU A 121 19.36 -11.95 10.70
CA LEU A 121 19.57 -10.67 10.00
C LEU A 121 18.89 -9.50 10.73
N VAL A 122 17.68 -9.71 11.26
CA VAL A 122 16.96 -8.70 12.03
C VAL A 122 17.66 -8.43 13.38
N GLN A 123 18.16 -9.47 14.05
CA GLN A 123 18.90 -9.34 15.32
C GLN A 123 20.22 -8.59 15.12
N GLU A 124 21.02 -8.93 14.10
CA GLU A 124 22.27 -8.23 13.80
C GLU A 124 22.06 -6.73 13.54
N ARG A 125 20.97 -6.38 12.86
CA ARG A 125 20.64 -4.96 12.58
C ARG A 125 20.22 -4.21 13.84
N ARG A 126 19.49 -4.87 14.76
CA ARG A 126 19.14 -4.30 16.07
C ARG A 126 20.37 -4.07 16.95
N VAL A 127 21.33 -5.01 16.95
CA VAL A 127 22.59 -4.87 17.72
C VAL A 127 23.44 -3.72 17.19
N ARG A 128 23.55 -3.55 15.87
CA ARG A 128 24.29 -2.41 15.28
C ARG A 128 23.64 -1.06 15.58
N ASN A 129 22.31 -0.98 15.58
CA ASN A 129 21.59 0.26 15.88
C ASN A 129 21.49 0.55 17.39
N ALA A 130 21.66 -0.45 18.27
CA ALA A 130 21.70 -0.26 19.72
C ALA A 130 23.01 0.38 20.22
N GLY A 131 24.05 0.45 19.37
CA GLY A 131 25.34 1.08 19.69
C GLY A 131 25.42 2.59 19.44
N GLY A 132 24.39 3.21 18.84
CA GLY A 132 24.35 4.65 18.54
C GLY A 132 23.35 5.39 19.42
N GLN A 133 23.85 6.25 20.32
CA GLN A 133 23.15 7.16 21.24
C GLN A 133 22.67 6.60 22.59
N ARG A 134 23.63 6.49 23.52
CA ARG A 134 23.48 7.02 24.88
C ARG A 134 24.73 7.82 25.25
N GLY A 135 24.92 8.96 24.57
CA GLY A 135 25.83 10.01 25.02
C GLY A 135 25.18 10.75 26.19
N GLN A 136 25.78 10.61 27.37
CA GLN A 136 25.39 11.21 28.64
C GLN A 136 25.50 12.74 28.57
N GLY A 137 24.38 13.46 28.61
CA GLY A 137 24.33 14.89 28.90
C GLY A 137 23.91 15.11 30.36
N ARG A 138 24.85 14.94 31.30
CA ARG A 138 24.65 15.26 32.72
C ARG A 138 25.12 16.70 32.95
N GLY A 139 24.19 17.64 32.98
CA GLY A 139 24.42 19.03 33.44
C GLY A 139 23.41 19.38 34.54
N PRO A 140 23.85 19.84 35.74
CA PRO A 140 22.95 20.21 36.81
C PRO A 140 22.66 21.73 36.82
N GLY A 141 21.42 22.09 37.19
CA GLY A 141 20.98 23.46 37.51
C GLY A 141 20.40 24.20 36.31
N GLY A 142 19.27 24.88 36.37
CA GLY A 142 18.33 25.25 37.43
C GLY A 142 17.43 26.32 36.81
N GLY A 143 16.14 26.35 37.15
CA GLY A 143 15.27 27.43 36.66
C GLY A 143 13.80 27.05 36.56
N ARG A 144 13.06 27.36 37.62
CA ARG A 144 11.60 27.38 37.68
C ARG A 144 11.03 28.57 36.90
N GLY A 145 9.83 28.38 36.36
CA GLY A 145 8.83 29.39 35.95
C GLY A 145 7.91 28.72 34.93
N ILE A 146 6.67 28.29 35.20
CA ILE A 146 5.50 28.91 35.85
C ILE A 146 5.22 30.33 35.32
N GLY A 147 4.17 30.47 34.51
CA GLY A 147 3.42 31.73 34.36
C GLY A 147 2.65 31.91 33.04
N GLY A 148 1.31 31.93 33.11
CA GLY A 148 0.40 32.56 32.12
C GLY A 148 -0.33 31.57 31.18
N GLN A 149 -1.47 30.97 31.50
CA GLN A 149 -2.81 31.51 31.81
C GLN A 149 -3.57 32.08 30.59
N PHE A 150 -4.49 31.27 30.05
CA PHE A 150 -5.68 31.70 29.29
C PHE A 150 -6.57 32.60 30.18
N PRO A 151 -7.23 33.65 29.64
CA PRO A 151 -8.64 33.51 29.21
C PRO A 151 -9.05 34.41 28.01
N GLY A 152 -9.96 33.96 27.12
CA GLY A 152 -11.36 34.44 27.04
C GLY A 152 -11.66 34.90 25.60
N LEU A 153 -12.60 34.30 24.86
CA LEU A 153 -14.03 34.66 24.68
C LEU A 153 -14.31 36.09 24.18
N GLY A 154 -14.87 36.17 22.96
CA GLY A 154 -15.54 37.31 22.30
C GLY A 154 -15.61 37.02 20.78
N THR A 155 -16.69 36.59 20.12
CA THR A 155 -17.98 37.25 19.75
C THR A 155 -17.91 38.71 19.36
N GLU A 156 -17.94 38.99 18.04
CA GLU A 156 -18.67 40.04 17.28
C GLU A 156 -18.04 40.10 15.87
N ILE A 157 -18.75 39.72 14.80
CA ILE A 157 -19.61 40.56 13.92
C ILE A 157 -18.86 41.78 13.36
N ASP A 158 -18.38 41.64 12.12
CA ASP A 158 -18.79 42.49 10.98
C ASP A 158 -18.66 41.67 9.67
#